data_AF-A0A7G8H8T2-F1
#
_entry.id   AF-A0A7G8H8T2-F1
#
_cell.length_a   1.000
_cell.length_b   1.000
_cell.length_c   1.000
_cell.angle_alpha   90.00
_cell.angle_beta   90.00
_cell.angle_gamma   90.00
#
_symmetry.space_group_name_H-M   'P 1'
#
loop_
_entity.id
_entity.type
_entity.pdbx_description
1 polymer ?
#
loop_
_entity_poly.entity_id
_entity_poly.type
_entity_poly.pdbx_seq_one_letter_code
_entity_poly.pdbx_strand_id
1 'polypeptide(L)'
;MPTIRFEQEDQQVGCIEGANLRKAALDAGINPYKSLNNLNNCSGVGQCGTCVMEVIEGQGNLSPRSDVEEVYLADRPANFRLSCRTTVNGDVTVRTRPAEGVGRGSNSLVGAIKSLFGR
;
A
#
# COMPACT_ATOMS: atom_id res chain seq x y z
N MET A 1 -14.07 1.24 16.11
CA MET A 1 -13.13 2.27 15.58
C MET A 1 -11.82 1.56 15.31
N PRO A 2 -11.55 1.19 14.05
CA PRO A 2 -10.30 0.53 13.68
C PRO A 2 -9.08 1.38 13.99
N THR A 3 -7.96 0.70 14.18
CA THR A 3 -6.68 1.33 14.49
C THR A 3 -5.59 0.90 13.52
N ILE A 4 -4.84 1.86 13.01
CA ILE A 4 -3.68 1.63 12.14
C ILE A 4 -2.42 1.84 12.96
N ARG A 5 -1.61 0.79 13.12
CA ARG A 5 -0.27 0.87 13.70
C ARG A 5 0.77 0.98 12.58
N PHE A 6 1.56 2.04 12.59
CA PHE A 6 2.68 2.25 11.69
C PHE A 6 3.97 1.84 12.40
N GLU A 7 4.47 0.63 12.09
CA GLU A 7 5.57 -0.01 12.81
C GLU A 7 6.88 0.80 12.76
N GLN A 8 7.22 1.40 11.61
CA GLN A 8 8.48 2.16 11.48
C GLN A 8 8.45 3.48 12.24
N GLU A 9 7.27 4.08 12.37
CA GLU A 9 7.06 5.36 13.02
C GLU A 9 6.72 5.22 14.51
N ASP A 10 6.56 3.99 15.01
CA ASP A 10 6.05 3.67 16.35
C ASP A 10 4.80 4.49 16.72
N GLN A 11 3.91 4.66 15.72
CA GLN A 11 2.74 5.52 15.83
C GLN A 11 1.46 4.73 15.61
N GLN A 12 0.45 5.03 16.42
CA GLN A 12 -0.87 4.41 16.34
C GLN A 12 -1.93 5.48 16.08
N VAL A 13 -2.78 5.26 15.09
CA VAL A 13 -3.78 6.23 14.62
C VAL A 13 -5.14 5.56 14.57
N GLY A 14 -6.11 6.11 15.30
CA GLY A 14 -7.52 5.72 15.17
C GLY A 14 -8.11 6.21 13.85
N CYS A 15 -8.92 5.39 13.19
CA CYS A 15 -9.60 5.77 11.96
C CYS A 15 -11.05 5.26 11.95
N ILE A 16 -11.86 5.81 11.06
CA ILE A 16 -13.18 5.26 10.78
C ILE A 16 -13.05 3.99 9.95
N GLU A 17 -13.98 3.06 10.13
CA GLU A 17 -14.11 1.93 9.21
C GLU A 17 -14.35 2.44 7.79
N GLY A 18 -13.69 1.82 6.81
CA GLY A 18 -13.69 2.31 5.43
C GLY A 18 -12.63 3.39 5.14
N ALA A 19 -11.75 3.73 6.09
CA ALA A 19 -10.70 4.72 5.86
C ALA A 19 -9.71 4.28 4.78
N ASN A 20 -9.27 5.23 3.95
CA ASN A 20 -8.19 5.01 3.00
C ASN A 20 -6.83 5.03 3.70
N LEU A 21 -6.06 3.95 3.58
CA LEU A 21 -4.80 3.78 4.32
C LEU A 21 -3.78 4.90 4.01
N ARG A 22 -3.63 5.30 2.75
CA ARG A 22 -2.74 6.42 2.37
C ARG A 22 -3.18 7.73 2.99
N LYS A 23 -4.47 8.05 2.92
CA LYS A 23 -4.98 9.31 3.45
C LYS A 23 -4.83 9.36 4.97
N ALA A 24 -5.17 8.28 5.67
CA ALA A 24 -4.97 8.17 7.11
C ALA A 24 -3.50 8.35 7.53
N ALA A 25 -2.54 7.78 6.77
CA ALA A 25 -1.12 8.00 7.01
C ALA A 25 -0.74 9.49 6.86
N LEU A 26 -1.13 10.12 5.75
CA LEU A 26 -0.80 11.53 5.49
C LEU A 26 -1.44 12.49 6.50
N ASP A 27 -2.70 12.27 6.86
CA ASP A 27 -3.41 13.05 7.87
C ASP A 27 -2.73 12.94 9.25
N ALA A 28 -2.05 11.83 9.51
CA ALA A 28 -1.25 11.59 10.70
C ALA A 28 0.22 12.07 10.59
N GLY A 29 0.58 12.77 9.50
CA GLY A 29 1.94 13.26 9.24
C GLY A 29 2.93 12.20 8.76
N ILE A 30 2.46 11.01 8.39
CA ILE A 30 3.29 9.86 8.00
C ILE A 30 3.40 9.81 6.47
N ASN A 31 4.64 9.91 5.97
CA ASN A 31 4.93 9.86 4.54
C ASN A 31 5.01 8.41 4.04
N PRO A 32 4.13 7.97 3.12
CA PRO A 32 4.15 6.60 2.59
C PRO A 32 5.25 6.37 1.54
N TYR A 33 5.96 7.41 1.10
CA TYR A 33 6.85 7.35 -0.06
C TYR A 33 8.33 7.29 0.32
N LYS A 34 9.08 6.47 -0.40
CA LYS A 34 10.55 6.36 -0.28
C LYS A 34 11.24 7.32 -1.24
N SER A 35 12.12 8.19 -0.72
CA SER A 35 13.00 9.07 -1.52
C SER A 35 12.21 9.92 -2.55
N LEU A 36 12.70 10.04 -3.79
CA LEU A 36 12.13 10.86 -4.87
C LEU A 36 10.69 10.48 -5.24
N ASN A 37 10.20 9.31 -4.82
CA ASN A 37 8.79 8.95 -5.00
C ASN A 37 7.85 9.91 -4.27
N ASN A 38 8.30 10.62 -3.23
CA ASN A 38 7.47 11.63 -2.58
C ASN A 38 7.16 12.81 -3.52
N LEU A 39 8.04 13.11 -4.47
CA LEU A 39 7.85 14.18 -5.45
C LEU A 39 7.11 13.70 -6.70
N ASN A 40 7.37 12.45 -7.11
CA ASN A 40 6.84 11.88 -8.36
C ASN A 40 5.62 10.95 -8.15
N ASN A 41 4.92 11.06 -7.02
CA ASN A 41 3.75 10.21 -6.77
C ASN A 41 2.51 10.70 -7.53
N CYS A 42 1.58 9.77 -7.79
CA CYS A 42 0.30 10.06 -8.47
C CYS A 42 -0.79 10.65 -7.54
N SER A 43 -0.45 11.17 -6.37
CA SER A 43 -1.40 11.72 -5.38
C SER A 43 -2.53 10.77 -4.94
N GLY A 44 -2.37 9.47 -5.17
CA GLY A 44 -3.32 8.43 -4.75
C GLY A 44 -4.28 7.94 -5.82
N VAL A 45 -4.15 8.36 -7.08
CA VAL A 45 -5.07 7.88 -8.16
C VAL A 45 -4.80 6.45 -8.65
N GLY A 46 -3.71 5.82 -8.21
CA GLY A 46 -3.39 4.42 -8.55
C GLY A 46 -2.59 4.22 -9.83
N GLN A 47 -1.77 5.20 -10.25
CA GLN A 47 -1.03 5.14 -11.52
C GLN A 47 0.50 5.03 -11.38
N CYS A 48 1.05 5.12 -10.17
CA CYS A 48 2.51 5.14 -9.96
C CYS A 48 3.06 3.90 -9.27
N GLY A 49 2.24 3.14 -8.53
CA GLY A 49 2.72 1.99 -7.76
C GLY A 49 3.71 2.30 -6.63
N THR A 50 3.90 3.58 -6.24
CA THR A 50 4.98 3.96 -5.31
C THR A 50 4.56 4.04 -3.84
N CYS A 51 3.26 4.02 -3.53
CA CYS A 51 2.71 4.13 -2.17
C CYS A 51 2.63 2.77 -1.44
N VAL A 52 3.66 1.95 -1.61
CA VAL A 52 3.69 0.57 -1.10
C VAL A 52 3.85 0.57 0.41
N MET A 53 2.99 -0.17 1.09
CA MET A 53 3.13 -0.54 2.49
C MET A 53 3.09 -2.05 2.61
N GLU A 54 3.85 -2.58 3.56
CA GLU A 54 3.80 -3.99 3.92
C GLU A 54 2.82 -4.16 5.09
N VAL A 55 1.92 -5.13 4.99
CA VAL A 55 1.01 -5.49 6.07
C VAL A 55 1.67 -6.56 6.92
N ILE A 56 1.86 -6.25 8.20
CA ILE A 56 2.45 -7.15 9.20
C ILE A 56 1.36 -7.99 9.85
N GLU A 57 0.24 -7.36 10.19
CA GLU A 57 -0.93 -7.99 10.82
C GLU A 57 -2.21 -7.37 10.30
N GLY A 58 -3.32 -8.11 10.36
CA GLY A 58 -4.64 -7.57 9.99
C GLY A 58 -4.92 -7.57 8.48
N GLN A 59 -4.28 -8.42 7.69
CA GLN A 59 -4.53 -8.53 6.24
C GLN A 59 -6.03 -8.75 5.92
N GLY A 60 -6.72 -9.56 6.73
CA GLY A 60 -8.16 -9.82 6.58
C GLY A 60 -9.06 -8.63 6.90
N ASN A 61 -8.51 -7.58 7.52
CA ASN A 61 -9.23 -6.36 7.86
C ASN A 61 -9.11 -5.29 6.76
N LEU A 62 -8.55 -5.62 5.61
CA LEU A 62 -8.37 -4.72 4.48
C LEU A 62 -9.33 -5.05 3.34
N SER A 63 -9.61 -4.09 2.47
CA SER A 63 -10.28 -4.38 1.20
C SER A 63 -9.53 -5.45 0.40
N PRO A 64 -10.22 -6.25 -0.44
CA PRO A 64 -9.55 -7.05 -1.46
C PRO A 64 -8.60 -6.20 -2.29
N ARG A 65 -7.58 -6.85 -2.87
CA ARG A 65 -6.66 -6.18 -3.78
C ARG A 65 -7.42 -5.71 -5.02
N SER A 66 -7.14 -4.49 -5.44
CA SER A 66 -7.67 -3.95 -6.69
C SER A 66 -6.88 -4.46 -7.90
N ASP A 67 -7.46 -4.41 -9.10
CA ASP A 67 -6.77 -4.80 -10.35
C ASP A 67 -5.44 -4.06 -10.55
N VAL A 68 -5.38 -2.80 -10.12
CA VAL A 68 -4.14 -2.00 -10.12
C VAL A 68 -3.08 -2.62 -9.21
N GLU A 69 -3.48 -3.09 -8.02
CA GLU A 69 -2.57 -3.78 -7.11
C GLU A 69 -2.12 -5.12 -7.67
N GLU A 70 -3.00 -5.87 -8.35
CA GLU A 70 -2.63 -7.12 -9.02
C GLU A 70 -1.54 -6.89 -10.08
N VAL A 71 -1.58 -5.76 -10.79
CA VAL A 71 -0.54 -5.43 -11.79
C VAL A 71 0.75 -4.92 -11.14
N TYR A 72 0.67 -3.90 -10.28
CA TYR A 72 1.88 -3.22 -9.77
C TYR A 72 2.67 -4.00 -8.72
N LEU A 73 2.05 -5.01 -8.10
CA LEU A 73 2.65 -5.80 -7.04
C LEU A 73 2.71 -7.29 -7.40
N ALA A 74 2.57 -7.65 -8.69
CA ALA A 74 2.59 -9.02 -9.19
C ALA A 74 3.90 -9.79 -8.92
N ASP A 75 4.98 -9.04 -8.73
CA ASP A 75 6.34 -9.50 -8.45
C ASP A 75 6.72 -9.33 -6.97
N ARG A 76 5.77 -8.96 -6.11
CA ARG A 76 5.99 -8.62 -4.70
C ARG A 76 5.31 -9.60 -3.74
N PRO A 77 5.76 -9.66 -2.47
CA PRO A 77 5.10 -10.46 -1.45
C PRO A 77 3.60 -10.14 -1.34
N ALA A 78 2.79 -11.17 -1.09
CA ALA A 78 1.33 -11.06 -1.09
C ALA A 78 0.78 -10.07 -0.04
N ASN A 79 1.52 -9.85 1.05
CA ASN A 79 1.19 -8.89 2.11
C ASN A 79 1.54 -7.45 1.76
N PHE A 80 2.05 -7.15 0.56
CA PHE A 80 2.28 -5.77 0.13
C PHE A 80 1.00 -5.20 -0.45
N ARG A 81 0.73 -3.93 -0.15
CA ARG A 81 -0.46 -3.20 -0.58
C ARG A 81 -0.09 -1.83 -1.14
N LEU A 82 -0.85 -1.36 -2.12
CA LEU A 82 -0.83 0.06 -2.48
C LEU A 82 -1.73 0.78 -1.49
N SER A 83 -1.14 1.53 -0.56
CA SER A 83 -1.91 2.23 0.49
C SER A 83 -3.01 3.15 -0.08
N CYS A 84 -2.86 3.68 -1.30
CA CYS A 84 -3.91 4.49 -1.93
C CYS A 84 -5.12 3.70 -2.43
N ARG A 85 -4.97 2.38 -2.64
CA ARG A 85 -6.03 1.46 -3.09
C ARG A 85 -6.56 0.57 -1.96
N THR A 86 -6.06 0.78 -0.75
CA THR A 86 -6.37 -0.05 0.42
C THR A 86 -7.32 0.68 1.34
N THR A 87 -8.43 0.02 1.65
CA THR A 87 -9.41 0.44 2.64
C THR A 87 -9.20 -0.35 3.92
N VAL A 88 -9.26 0.32 5.07
CA VAL A 88 -9.11 -0.26 6.41
C VAL A 88 -10.49 -0.48 7.04
N ASN A 89 -10.83 -1.72 7.36
CA ASN A 89 -12.11 -2.12 7.95
C ASN A 89 -11.97 -2.67 9.38
N GLY A 90 -10.75 -2.78 9.89
CA GLY A 90 -10.43 -3.30 11.22
C GLY A 90 -8.97 -3.03 11.56
N ASP A 91 -8.52 -3.44 12.74
CA ASP A 91 -7.17 -3.15 13.22
C ASP A 91 -6.11 -3.75 12.29
N VAL A 92 -5.07 -2.97 11.99
CA VAL A 92 -4.00 -3.36 11.07
C VAL A 92 -2.66 -2.81 11.55
N THR A 93 -1.61 -3.62 11.41
CA THR A 93 -0.23 -3.19 11.60
C THR A 93 0.46 -3.16 10.24
N VAL A 94 1.04 -2.02 9.87
CA VAL A 94 1.73 -1.82 8.61
C VAL A 94 3.13 -1.27 8.81
N ARG A 95 4.03 -1.66 7.91
CA ARG A 95 5.37 -1.10 7.77
C ARG A 95 5.40 -0.20 6.54
N THR A 96 5.68 1.09 6.76
CA THR A 96 5.80 2.05 5.65
C THR A 96 7.06 1.78 4.84
N ARG A 97 7.08 2.17 3.56
CA ARG A 97 8.30 2.22 2.74
C ARG A 97 9.18 0.94 2.82
N PRO A 98 8.61 -0.27 2.66
CA PRO A 98 9.37 -1.50 2.81
C PRO A 98 10.56 -1.54 1.83
N ALA A 99 11.66 -2.21 2.21
CA ALA A 99 12.89 -2.22 1.43
C ALA A 99 12.69 -2.75 0.00
N GLU A 100 11.75 -3.67 -0.16
CA GLU A 100 11.33 -4.30 -1.42
C GLU A 100 10.07 -3.66 -2.01
N GLY A 101 9.71 -2.44 -1.57
CA GLY A 101 8.48 -1.75 -2.01
C GLY A 101 8.59 -1.07 -3.37
N VAL A 102 9.71 -0.43 -3.69
CA VAL A 102 9.90 0.32 -4.95
C VAL A 102 11.36 0.22 -5.41
N GLY A 103 11.63 0.16 -6.72
CA GLY A 103 12.99 0.29 -7.29
C GLY A 103 13.81 -1.00 -7.46
N ARG A 104 13.40 -2.14 -6.91
CA ARG A 104 13.93 -3.46 -7.33
C ARG A 104 12.97 -4.09 -8.33
N GLY A 105 13.22 -3.89 -9.63
CA GLY A 105 12.58 -4.66 -10.70
C GLY A 105 11.07 -4.47 -10.92
N SER A 106 10.50 -3.28 -10.68
CA SER A 106 9.09 -2.99 -11.00
C SER A 106 8.86 -2.94 -12.51
N ASN A 107 8.86 -4.10 -13.17
CA ASN A 107 8.40 -4.21 -14.53
C ASN A 107 6.89 -4.36 -14.45
N SER A 108 6.17 -3.23 -14.34
CA SER A 108 4.71 -3.16 -14.55
C SER A 108 4.28 -3.95 -15.80
N LEU A 109 5.19 -4.09 -16.79
CA LEU A 109 5.07 -4.95 -17.95
C LEU A 109 4.86 -6.45 -17.61
N VAL A 110 5.62 -7.03 -16.68
CA VAL A 110 5.47 -8.45 -16.29
C VAL A 110 4.14 -8.67 -15.56
N GLY A 111 3.76 -7.74 -14.68
CA GLY A 111 2.44 -7.76 -14.03
C GLY A 111 1.30 -7.64 -15.03
N ALA A 112 1.42 -6.75 -16.02
CA ALA A 112 0.44 -6.58 -17.08
C ALA A 112 0.33 -7.82 -17.99
N ILE A 113 1.46 -8.46 -18.33
CA ILE A 113 1.46 -9.72 -19.11
C ILE A 113 0.78 -10.83 -18.30
N LYS A 114 1.11 -10.98 -17.01
CA LYS A 114 0.44 -11.97 -16.15
C LYS A 114 -1.06 -11.74 -16.04
N SER A 115 -1.54 -10.50 -15.92
CA SER A 115 -2.98 -10.24 -15.83
C SER A 115 -3.72 -10.50 -17.14
N LEU A 116 -3.05 -10.35 -18.28
CA LEU A 116 -3.61 -10.62 -19.61
C LEU A 116 -3.64 -12.11 -19.98
N PHE A 117 -2.61 -12.88 -19.60
CA PHE A 117 -2.43 -14.27 -20.03
C PHE A 117 -2.58 -15.32 -18.92
N GLY A 118 -2.72 -14.91 -17.66
CA GLY A 118 -2.78 -15.79 -16.49
C GLY A 118 -4.18 -16.09 -15.95
N ARG A 119 -5.22 -16.01 -16.79
CA ARG A 119 -6.56 -16.53 -16.48
C ARG A 119 -6.68 -17.98 -16.92
#